data_AF-A0A2V3A2G1-F1
#
_entry.id   AF-A0A2V3A2G1-F1
#
_cell.length_a   1.000
_cell.length_b   1.000
_cell.length_c   1.000
_cell.angle_alpha   90.00
_cell.angle_beta   90.00
_cell.angle_gamma   90.00
#
_symmetry.space_group_name_H-M   'P 1'
#
loop_
_entity.id
_entity.type
_entity.pdbx_description
1 polymer ?
#
loop_
_entity_poly.entity_id
_entity_poly.type
_entity_poly.pdbx_seq_one_letter_code
_entity_poly.pdbx_strand_id
1 'polypeptide(L)' 'MGNRLFQEARKYVDLAKNADSAGPETVSRAKNALSSAFANSTAAEQEQLSEMQQELEQYDPQNR' A
#
# COMPACT_ATOMS: atom_id res chain seq x y z
N MET A 1 5.01 -17.76 -7.45
CA MET A 1 5.30 -17.62 -6.00
C MET A 1 4.45 -16.48 -5.49
N GLY A 2 3.40 -16.79 -4.73
CA GLY A 2 2.47 -15.76 -4.24
C GLY A 2 3.11 -15.06 -3.06
N ASN A 3 3.73 -13.91 -3.30
CA ASN A 3 4.31 -13.12 -2.23
C ASN A 3 3.18 -12.60 -1.33
N ARG A 4 3.00 -13.23 -0.17
CA ARG A 4 1.88 -12.94 0.74
C ARG A 4 1.87 -11.47 1.15
N LEU A 5 3.05 -10.89 1.33
CA LEU A 5 3.21 -9.48 1.65
C LEU A 5 2.73 -8.57 0.52
N PHE A 6 2.98 -8.92 -0.73
CA PHE A 6 2.49 -8.18 -1.89
C PHE A 6 0.95 -8.21 -1.96
N GLN A 7 0.35 -9.38 -1.75
CA GLN A 7 -1.11 -9.53 -1.73
C GLN A 7 -1.75 -8.74 -0.59
N GLU A 8 -1.10 -8.74 0.57
CA GLU A 8 -1.55 -8.00 1.75
C GLU A 8 -1.44 -6.49 1.55
N ALA A 9 -0.32 -6.00 1.01
CA ALA A 9 -0.13 -4.59 0.67
C ALA A 9 -1.19 -4.11 -0.32
N ARG A 10 -1.43 -4.88 -1.40
CA ARG A 10 -2.47 -4.57 -2.38
C ARG A 10 -3.87 -4.50 -1.77
N LYS A 11 -4.20 -5.43 -0.85
CA LYS A 11 -5.48 -5.42 -0.14
C LYS A 11 -5.66 -4.15 0.70
N TYR A 12 -4.64 -3.73 1.43
CA TYR A 12 -4.74 -2.52 2.25
C TYR A 12 -4.80 -1.24 1.42
N VAL A 13 -4.08 -1.18 0.30
CA VAL A 13 -4.18 -0.07 -0.65
C VAL A 13 -5.60 0.00 -1.24
N ASP A 14 -6.16 -1.14 -1.65
CA ASP A 14 -7.53 -1.21 -2.16
C ASP A 14 -8.56 -0.77 -1.11
N LEU A 15 -8.39 -1.17 0.16
CA LEU A 15 -9.21 -0.70 1.27
C LEU A 15 -9.10 0.81 1.47
N ALA A 16 -7.89 1.38 1.37
CA ALA A 16 -7.69 2.82 1.49
C ALA A 16 -8.30 3.60 0.32
N LYS A 17 -8.32 3.02 -0.89
CA LYS A 17 -8.93 3.60 -2.10
C LYS A 17 -10.45 3.59 -2.06
N ASN A 18 -11.05 2.48 -1.59
CA ASN A 18 -12.49 2.25 -1.63
C ASN A 18 -13.22 2.73 -0.37
N ALA A 19 -12.54 2.88 0.75
CA ALA A 19 -13.17 3.45 1.93
C ALA A 19 -13.37 4.95 1.68
N ASP A 20 -14.63 5.33 1.41
CA ASP A 20 -15.14 6.71 1.30
C ASP A 20 -14.72 7.60 2.49
N SER A 21 -14.33 6.96 3.61
CA SER A 21 -13.70 7.56 4.78
C SER A 21 -12.53 6.70 5.27
N ALA A 22 -11.57 6.38 4.40
CA ALA A 22 -10.31 5.74 4.80
C ALA A 22 -9.65 6.61 5.87
N GLY A 23 -9.86 6.25 7.14
CA GLY A 23 -9.26 6.97 8.24
C GLY A 23 -7.73 6.92 8.13
N PRO A 24 -7.02 7.88 8.75
CA PRO A 24 -5.55 7.92 8.74
C PRO A 24 -4.90 6.59 9.15
N GLU A 25 -5.59 5.79 9.97
CA GLU A 25 -5.15 4.46 10.37
C GLU A 25 -5.10 3.46 9.19
N THR A 26 -6.07 3.50 8.27
CA THR A 26 -6.12 2.58 7.12
C THR A 26 -4.96 2.87 6.16
N VAL A 27 -4.71 4.16 5.91
CA VAL A 27 -3.57 4.59 5.09
C VAL A 27 -2.24 4.22 5.76
N SER A 28 -2.12 4.41 7.07
CA SER A 28 -0.91 4.04 7.82
C SER A 28 -0.63 2.54 7.75
N ARG A 29 -1.66 1.70 7.86
CA ARG A 29 -1.52 0.24 7.71
C ARG A 29 -1.10 -0.14 6.29
N ALA A 30 -1.69 0.49 5.28
CA ALA A 30 -1.33 0.27 3.88
C ALA A 30 0.15 0.65 3.61
N LYS A 31 0.62 1.79 4.14
CA LYS A 31 2.04 2.21 4.06
C LYS A 31 2.98 1.19 4.71
N ASN A 32 2.62 0.69 5.90
CA ASN A 32 3.44 -0.30 6.61
C ASN A 32 3.53 -1.64 5.85
N ALA A 33 2.40 -2.09 5.30
CA ALA A 33 2.33 -3.31 4.50
C ALA A 33 3.14 -3.16 3.20
N LEU A 34 3.04 -2.01 2.50
CA LEU A 34 3.84 -1.70 1.31
C LEU A 34 5.35 -1.71 1.62
N SER A 35 5.78 -1.07 2.71
CA SER A 35 7.20 -1.06 3.10
C SER A 35 7.71 -2.48 3.42
N SER A 36 6.91 -3.28 4.11
CA SER A 36 7.24 -4.68 4.43
C SER A 36 7.31 -5.54 3.17
N ALA A 37 6.36 -5.36 2.24
CA ALA A 37 6.36 -6.03 0.96
C ALA A 37 7.57 -5.63 0.11
N PHE A 38 7.91 -4.35 0.05
CA PHE A 38 9.01 -3.83 -0.76
C PHE A 38 10.36 -4.42 -0.35
N ALA A 39 10.60 -4.52 0.96
CA ALA A 39 11.82 -5.13 1.51
C ALA A 39 11.95 -6.64 1.22
N ASN A 40 10.85 -7.32 0.91
CA ASN A 40 10.79 -8.77 0.70
C ASN A 40 10.35 -9.15 -0.73
N SER A 41 10.47 -8.23 -1.68
CA SER A 41 10.01 -8.38 -3.06
C SER A 41 11.17 -8.38 -4.06
N THR A 42 10.93 -8.95 -5.23
CA THR A 42 11.87 -8.83 -6.36
C THR A 42 11.85 -7.41 -6.94
N ALA A 43 12.84 -7.05 -7.76
CA ALA A 43 12.89 -5.74 -8.42
C ALA A 43 11.61 -5.43 -9.23
N ALA A 44 11.06 -6.43 -9.93
CA ALA A 44 9.81 -6.26 -10.70
C ALA A 44 8.60 -6.01 -9.80
N GLU A 45 8.51 -6.68 -8.64
CA GLU A 45 7.45 -6.45 -7.65
C GLU A 45 7.64 -5.11 -6.92
N GLN A 46 8.88 -4.67 -6.72
CA GLN A 46 9.20 -3.38 -6.13
C GLN A 46 8.66 -2.22 -6.97
N GLU A 47 8.78 -2.28 -8.30
CA GLU A 47 8.19 -1.27 -9.19
C GLU A 47 6.68 -1.17 -8.99
N GLN A 48 5.99 -2.32 -8.99
CA GLN A 48 4.54 -2.39 -8.75
C GLN A 48 4.14 -1.88 -7.36
N LEU A 49 4.96 -2.12 -6.33
CA LEU A 49 4.74 -1.62 -4.98
C LEU A 49 4.97 -0.11 -4.87
N SER A 50 5.95 0.43 -5.59
CA SER A 50 6.18 1.87 -5.66
C SER A 50 5.01 2.60 -6.33
N GLU A 51 4.46 2.07 -7.41
CA GLU A 51 3.25 2.63 -8.04
C GLU A 51 2.08 2.68 -7.05
N MET A 52 1.82 1.58 -6.33
CA MET A 52 0.78 1.51 -5.31
C MET A 52 1.02 2.48 -4.14
N GLN A 53 2.28 2.73 -3.77
CA GLN A 53 2.63 3.70 -2.74
C GLN A 53 2.29 5.12 -3.17
N GLN A 54 2.62 5.51 -4.40
CA GLN A 54 2.27 6.83 -4.94
C GLN A 54 0.75 7.01 -5.04
N GLU A 55 0.03 5.97 -5.48
CA GLU A 55 -1.43 5.99 -5.47
C GLU A 55 -2.00 6.15 -4.06
N LEU A 56 -1.39 5.55 -3.06
CA LEU A 56 -1.86 5.64 -1.67
C LEU A 56 -1.67 7.05 -1.09
N GLU A 57 -0.63 7.78 -1.50
CA GLU A 57 -0.35 9.14 -1.01
C GLU A 57 -1.48 10.14 -1.32
N GLN A 58 -2.24 9.94 -2.41
CA GLN A 58 -3.37 10.81 -2.73
C GLN A 58 -4.55 10.68 -1.76
N TYR A 59 -4.59 9.56 -1.01
CA TYR A 59 -5.58 9.30 0.03
C TYR A 59 -5.04 9.57 1.43
N ASP A 60 -3.76 9.93 1.56
CA ASP A 60 -3.18 10.22 2.86
C ASP A 60 -3.70 11.57 3.40
N PRO A 61 -4.47 11.57 4.49
CA PRO A 61 -5.06 12.79 5.03
C PRO A 61 -4.02 13.70 5.69
N GLN A 62 -2.79 13.25 5.93
CA GLN A 62 -1.71 14.08 6.48
C GLN A 62 -0.91 14.81 5.38
N ASN A 63 -1.14 14.47 4.10
CA ASN A 63 -0.51 15.09 2.95
C ASN A 63 -1.35 16.22 2.31
N ARG A 64 -2.38 16.72 3.03
CA ARG A 64 -3.27 17.82 2.61
C ARG A 64 -3.05 19.09 3.42
#